data_AF-A0AA35R7P8-F1
#
_entry.id   AF-A0AA35R7P8-F1
#
_cell.length_a   1.000
_cell.length_b   1.000
_cell.length_c   1.000
_cell.angle_alpha   90.00
_cell.angle_beta   90.00
_cell.angle_gamma   90.00
#
_symmetry.space_group_name_H-M   'P 1'
#
loop_
_entity.id
_entity.type
_entity.pdbx_description
1 polymer ?
#
loop_
_entity_poly.entity_id
_entity_poly.type
_entity_poly.pdbx_seq_one_letter_code
_entity_poly.pdbx_strand_id
1 'polypeptide(L)'
;SIVHALHRYLIILLILGIPHYVYGFKQYSQGAMATYMKYPKGAINHKVPKSIPAWQAAFIEPLACSVHAVELGSVGFRDTVVVAGCGPLGLGMVAAARLKSPATLIALDLFDWKLEVAKKCGADVVLNPSHCDVVEEVHSLTGGYGCDIYIEATGHPQSVKQGLLMLCKMGTMVEYGVFGQEATVDWTIISDAKGM
;
A
#
# COMPACT_ATOMS: atom_id res chain seq x y z
N SER A 1 32.95 -11.65 -22.48
CA SER A 1 32.96 -13.12 -22.26
C SER A 1 31.88 -13.46 -21.27
N ILE A 2 30.86 -14.14 -21.79
CA ILE A 2 29.78 -14.77 -21.05
C ILE A 2 30.38 -15.81 -20.07
N VAL A 3 29.56 -16.23 -19.09
CA VAL A 3 29.71 -17.35 -18.15
C VAL A 3 30.04 -16.92 -16.71
N HIS A 4 29.06 -17.21 -15.83
CA HIS A 4 29.01 -17.21 -14.35
C HIS A 4 28.40 -15.98 -13.65
N ALA A 5 27.20 -16.20 -13.07
CA ALA A 5 26.62 -15.62 -11.85
C ALA A 5 25.26 -14.92 -12.00
N LEU A 6 24.20 -15.68 -12.30
CA LEU A 6 22.80 -15.22 -12.22
C LEU A 6 22.03 -15.92 -11.09
N HIS A 7 22.52 -15.74 -9.85
CA HIS A 7 21.81 -16.17 -8.64
C HIS A 7 21.74 -15.07 -7.56
N ARG A 8 22.14 -13.82 -7.84
CA ARG A 8 22.47 -12.86 -6.76
C ARG A 8 22.02 -11.41 -6.95
N TYR A 9 21.17 -11.09 -7.92
CA TYR A 9 20.77 -9.70 -8.15
C TYR A 9 19.29 -9.60 -8.48
N LEU A 10 18.52 -9.11 -7.50
CA LEU A 10 17.13 -8.74 -7.68
C LEU A 10 17.01 -7.30 -7.17
N ILE A 11 16.76 -6.38 -8.09
CA ILE A 11 16.81 -4.93 -7.91
C ILE A 11 15.70 -4.36 -8.77
N ILE A 12 14.75 -3.64 -8.16
CA ILE A 12 14.06 -2.50 -8.76
C ILE A 12 13.67 -1.55 -7.61
N LEU A 13 14.13 -0.30 -7.68
CA LEU A 13 13.71 0.81 -6.83
C LEU A 13 12.82 1.72 -7.68
N LEU A 14 11.54 1.84 -7.32
CA LEU A 14 10.59 2.75 -7.94
C LEU A 14 10.51 4.03 -7.09
N ILE A 15 11.23 5.07 -7.49
CA ILE A 15 10.97 6.44 -7.02
C ILE A 15 10.03 7.07 -8.04
N LEU A 16 8.72 7.07 -7.74
CA LEU A 16 7.69 7.65 -8.59
C LEU A 16 7.78 9.19 -8.53
N GLY A 17 8.50 9.77 -9.49
CA GLY A 17 8.65 11.22 -9.64
C GLY A 17 9.48 11.63 -10.85
N ILE A 18 10.28 10.71 -11.38
CA ILE A 18 11.01 10.85 -12.65
C ILE A 18 10.68 9.60 -13.49
N PRO A 19 10.42 9.68 -14.80
CA PRO A 19 10.24 8.51 -15.65
C PRO A 19 11.53 7.69 -15.67
N HIS A 20 11.59 6.70 -14.78
CA HIS A 20 12.67 5.74 -14.71
C HIS A 20 12.34 4.59 -15.68
N TYR A 21 12.80 4.70 -16.93
CA TYR A 21 12.70 3.69 -18.00
C TYR A 21 13.52 2.41 -17.71
N VAL A 22 13.47 1.89 -16.49
CA VAL A 22 14.53 1.00 -16.03
C VAL A 22 14.12 -0.46 -16.16
N TYR A 23 12.93 -0.87 -15.71
CA TYR A 23 12.57 -2.29 -15.67
C TYR A 23 11.06 -2.55 -15.85
N GLY A 24 10.68 -3.52 -16.69
CA GLY A 24 9.30 -4.04 -16.74
C GLY A 24 8.25 -3.15 -17.42
N PHE A 25 8.60 -1.96 -17.93
CA PHE A 25 7.67 -1.13 -18.69
C PHE A 25 7.59 -1.64 -20.12
N LYS A 26 6.53 -2.39 -20.46
CA LYS A 26 6.33 -3.13 -21.72
C LYS A 26 6.69 -2.37 -23.00
N GLN A 27 6.58 -1.04 -23.00
CA GLN A 27 6.90 -0.18 -24.14
C GLN A 27 8.39 0.23 -24.24
N TYR A 28 9.16 0.16 -23.14
CA TYR A 28 10.51 0.73 -23.04
C TYR A 28 11.58 -0.26 -22.52
N SER A 29 11.21 -1.24 -21.70
CA SER A 29 12.13 -2.23 -21.14
C SER A 29 11.45 -3.59 -20.94
N GLN A 30 12.18 -4.68 -21.23
CA GLN A 30 11.67 -6.03 -20.99
C GLN A 30 11.57 -6.34 -19.50
N GLY A 31 10.60 -7.18 -19.13
CA GLY A 31 10.41 -7.63 -17.76
C GLY A 31 11.36 -8.75 -17.36
N ALA A 32 11.32 -9.11 -16.07
CA ALA A 32 12.22 -10.10 -15.46
C ALA A 32 11.76 -11.57 -15.63
N MET A 33 10.63 -11.82 -16.32
CA MET A 33 10.16 -13.19 -16.64
C MET A 33 10.98 -13.82 -17.77
N ALA A 34 12.30 -13.92 -17.57
CA ALA A 34 13.28 -14.41 -18.52
C ALA A 34 14.49 -15.00 -17.76
N THR A 35 15.29 -15.82 -18.45
CA THR A 35 16.53 -16.39 -17.89
C THR A 35 17.65 -15.35 -17.70
N TYR A 36 17.56 -14.22 -18.41
CA TYR A 36 18.52 -13.12 -18.34
C TYR A 36 17.77 -11.79 -18.45
N MET A 37 18.23 -10.77 -17.73
CA MET A 37 17.73 -9.39 -17.86
C MET A 37 18.89 -8.44 -18.10
N LYS A 38 18.72 -7.51 -19.05
CA LYS A 38 19.71 -6.45 -19.31
C LYS A 38 19.42 -5.27 -18.39
N TYR A 39 20.44 -4.82 -17.66
CA TYR A 39 20.35 -3.60 -16.88
C TYR A 39 20.61 -2.36 -17.77
N PRO A 40 19.70 -1.37 -17.79
CA PRO A 40 19.95 -0.11 -18.49
C PRO A 40 21.15 0.64 -17.91
N LYS A 41 21.85 1.41 -18.75
CA LYS A 41 23.06 2.16 -18.35
C LYS A 41 22.83 3.11 -17.17
N GLY A 42 21.64 3.69 -17.06
CA GLY A 42 21.26 4.61 -15.97
C GLY A 42 20.64 3.94 -14.75
N ALA A 43 20.61 2.60 -14.69
CA ALA A 43 19.97 1.89 -13.59
C ALA A 43 20.78 1.98 -12.30
N ILE A 44 20.12 2.33 -11.20
CA ILE A 44 20.69 2.25 -9.85
C ILE A 44 20.51 0.82 -9.36
N ASN A 45 21.62 0.17 -9.02
CA ASN A 45 21.67 -1.25 -8.69
C ASN A 45 22.18 -1.47 -7.26
N HIS A 46 21.32 -2.01 -6.39
CA HIS A 46 21.65 -2.30 -5.00
C HIS A 46 22.07 -3.77 -4.82
N LYS A 47 23.19 -4.02 -4.15
CA LYS A 47 23.61 -5.39 -3.85
C LYS A 47 22.75 -5.95 -2.73
N VAL A 48 22.10 -7.09 -2.98
CA VAL A 48 21.36 -7.82 -1.95
C VAL A 48 22.36 -8.56 -1.05
N PRO A 49 22.27 -8.41 0.29
CA PRO A 49 23.08 -9.18 1.23
C PRO A 49 22.94 -10.69 1.00
N LYS A 50 24.04 -11.43 1.11
CA LYS A 50 24.05 -12.90 0.90
C LYS A 50 23.19 -13.66 1.93
N SER A 51 22.89 -13.04 3.07
CA SER A 51 22.01 -13.58 4.10
C SER A 51 20.53 -13.60 3.71
N ILE A 52 20.13 -12.83 2.68
CA ILE A 52 18.74 -12.77 2.21
C ILE A 52 18.57 -13.76 1.05
N PRO A 53 17.70 -14.78 1.18
CA PRO A 53 17.37 -15.68 0.09
C PRO A 53 16.80 -14.94 -1.12
N ALA A 54 17.11 -15.41 -2.34
CA ALA A 54 16.71 -14.73 -3.57
C ALA A 54 15.19 -14.52 -3.69
N TRP A 55 14.37 -15.46 -3.19
CA TRP A 55 12.91 -15.32 -3.20
C TRP A 55 12.42 -14.21 -2.26
N GLN A 56 13.10 -13.95 -1.14
CA GLN A 56 12.79 -12.80 -0.27
C GLN A 56 13.24 -11.50 -0.90
N ALA A 57 14.40 -11.51 -1.55
CA ALA A 57 14.90 -10.35 -2.29
C ALA A 57 13.94 -9.90 -3.41
N ALA A 58 13.10 -10.82 -3.92
CA ALA A 58 12.07 -10.51 -4.91
C ALA A 58 11.00 -9.56 -4.40
N PHE A 59 10.75 -9.58 -3.09
CA PHE A 59 9.78 -8.71 -2.46
C PHE A 59 10.30 -7.31 -2.15
N ILE A 60 11.59 -7.01 -2.36
CA ILE A 60 12.14 -5.69 -2.06
C ILE A 60 11.43 -4.59 -2.86
N GLU A 61 11.18 -4.82 -4.15
CA GLU A 61 10.48 -3.86 -5.01
C GLU A 61 9.04 -3.60 -4.53
N PRO A 62 8.16 -4.61 -4.37
CA PRO A 62 6.79 -4.34 -3.92
C PRO A 62 6.75 -3.80 -2.50
N LEU A 63 7.69 -4.17 -1.62
CA LEU A 63 7.80 -3.56 -0.29
C LEU A 63 8.23 -2.09 -0.35
N ALA A 64 9.12 -1.71 -1.27
CA ALA A 64 9.48 -0.31 -1.46
C ALA A 64 8.27 0.53 -1.91
N CYS A 65 7.44 -0.01 -2.79
CA CYS A 65 6.15 0.56 -3.18
C CYS A 65 5.22 0.75 -1.95
N SER A 66 5.09 -0.26 -1.11
CA SER A 66 4.31 -0.18 0.13
C SER A 66 4.83 0.89 1.10
N VAL A 67 6.14 0.97 1.30
CA VAL A 67 6.77 1.99 2.15
C VAL A 67 6.50 3.39 1.60
N HIS A 68 6.66 3.57 0.29
CA HIS A 68 6.39 4.84 -0.37
C HIS A 68 4.94 5.31 -0.17
N ALA A 69 3.96 4.42 -0.33
CA ALA A 69 2.55 4.75 -0.08
C ALA A 69 2.31 5.23 1.36
N VAL A 70 2.91 4.56 2.36
CA VAL A 70 2.84 4.98 3.76
C VAL A 70 3.51 6.33 3.99
N GLU A 71 4.64 6.60 3.32
CA GLU A 71 5.33 7.90 3.41
C GLU A 71 4.50 9.05 2.82
N LEU A 72 3.76 8.81 1.72
CA LEU A 72 2.83 9.80 1.17
C LEU A 72 1.73 10.18 2.17
N GLY A 73 1.29 9.24 3.01
CA GLY A 73 0.32 9.48 4.07
C GLY A 73 0.86 10.31 5.23
N SER A 74 2.18 10.51 5.35
CA SER A 74 2.81 11.26 6.44
C SER A 74 2.42 10.78 7.86
N VAL A 75 2.32 9.46 8.04
CA VAL A 75 1.91 8.82 9.31
C VAL A 75 2.73 9.30 10.51
N GLY A 76 2.05 9.77 11.54
CA GLY A 76 2.56 10.19 12.84
C GLY A 76 1.94 9.45 14.03
N PHE A 77 2.46 9.72 15.23
CA PHE A 77 2.14 8.98 16.46
C PHE A 77 0.71 9.12 16.98
N ARG A 78 -0.03 10.13 16.50
CA ARG A 78 -1.40 10.40 16.94
C ARG A 78 -2.45 9.84 15.98
N ASP A 79 -2.00 9.33 14.85
CA ASP A 79 -2.88 9.05 13.74
C ASP A 79 -3.57 7.71 13.92
N THR A 80 -4.84 7.67 13.56
CA THR A 80 -5.56 6.45 13.22
C THR A 80 -5.39 6.20 11.73
N VAL A 81 -4.71 5.11 11.39
CA VAL A 81 -4.42 4.73 10.01
C VAL A 81 -5.27 3.53 9.62
N VAL A 82 -5.94 3.63 8.48
CA VAL A 82 -6.70 2.54 7.87
C VAL A 82 -6.00 2.11 6.58
N VAL A 83 -5.66 0.83 6.45
CA VAL A 83 -5.18 0.23 5.19
C VAL A 83 -6.27 -0.69 4.65
N ALA A 84 -6.85 -0.33 3.50
CA ALA A 84 -7.88 -1.12 2.84
C ALA A 84 -7.28 -2.01 1.76
N GLY A 85 -7.45 -3.31 1.90
CA GLY A 85 -6.85 -4.34 1.07
C GLY A 85 -5.62 -4.94 1.72
N CYS A 86 -5.65 -6.24 1.99
CA CYS A 86 -4.54 -7.01 2.55
C CYS A 86 -3.93 -7.95 1.50
N GLY A 87 -3.77 -7.44 0.27
CA GLY A 87 -2.92 -8.07 -0.75
C GLY A 87 -1.43 -7.93 -0.42
N PRO A 88 -0.51 -8.39 -1.29
CA PRO A 88 0.93 -8.29 -1.04
C PRO A 88 1.41 -6.86 -0.73
N LEU A 89 0.93 -5.88 -1.49
CA LEU A 89 1.23 -4.46 -1.25
C LEU A 89 0.60 -3.95 0.05
N GLY A 90 -0.68 -4.25 0.28
CA GLY A 90 -1.39 -3.82 1.48
C GLY A 90 -0.82 -4.39 2.78
N LEU A 91 -0.43 -5.67 2.79
CA LEU A 91 0.28 -6.27 3.93
C LEU A 91 1.65 -5.62 4.15
N GLY A 92 2.35 -5.27 3.07
CA GLY A 92 3.55 -4.45 3.14
C GLY A 92 3.29 -3.06 3.71
N MET A 93 2.16 -2.43 3.37
CA MET A 93 1.75 -1.11 3.89
C MET A 93 1.39 -1.20 5.37
N VAL A 94 0.70 -2.25 5.82
CA VAL A 94 0.45 -2.50 7.25
C VAL A 94 1.78 -2.61 8.00
N ALA A 95 2.72 -3.42 7.51
CA ALA A 95 4.03 -3.56 8.16
C ALA A 95 4.82 -2.24 8.17
N ALA A 96 4.81 -1.50 7.06
CA ALA A 96 5.48 -0.21 6.97
C ALA A 96 4.85 0.87 7.85
N ALA A 97 3.51 0.93 7.92
CA ALA A 97 2.77 1.82 8.79
C ALA A 97 3.05 1.50 10.27
N ARG A 98 3.12 0.22 10.64
CA ARG A 98 3.46 -0.17 12.01
C ARG A 98 4.83 0.36 12.45
N LEU A 99 5.82 0.40 11.55
CA LEU A 99 7.15 0.96 11.84
C LEU A 99 7.11 2.48 12.11
N LYS A 100 6.08 3.19 11.66
CA LYS A 100 5.84 4.61 12.00
C LYS A 100 5.17 4.80 13.37
N SER A 101 4.71 3.72 13.99
CA SER A 101 4.05 3.71 15.31
C SER A 101 2.85 4.67 15.42
N PRO A 102 1.83 4.54 14.55
CA PRO A 102 0.57 5.28 14.69
C PRO A 102 -0.14 4.93 16.01
N ALA A 103 -1.10 5.76 16.41
CA ALA A 103 -1.90 5.50 17.60
C ALA A 103 -2.74 4.23 17.45
N THR A 104 -3.32 4.05 16.26
CA THR A 104 -4.13 2.88 15.90
C THR A 104 -3.89 2.52 14.44
N LEU A 105 -3.59 1.25 14.15
CA LEU A 105 -3.50 0.72 12.79
C LEU A 105 -4.61 -0.30 12.52
N ILE A 106 -5.48 0.01 11.57
CA ILE A 106 -6.65 -0.79 11.18
C ILE A 106 -6.42 -1.36 9.78
N ALA A 107 -6.65 -2.66 9.59
CA ALA A 107 -6.59 -3.30 8.28
C ALA A 107 -7.94 -3.85 7.84
N LEU A 108 -8.32 -3.61 6.58
CA LEU A 108 -9.58 -4.08 5.98
C LEU A 108 -9.30 -5.08 4.86
N ASP A 109 -10.05 -6.18 4.80
CA ASP A 109 -10.08 -7.11 3.66
C ASP A 109 -11.33 -8.00 3.76
N LEU A 110 -11.80 -8.53 2.64
CA LEU A 110 -12.94 -9.44 2.57
C LEU A 110 -12.59 -10.87 3.03
N PHE A 111 -11.31 -11.23 3.04
CA PHE A 111 -10.86 -12.57 3.38
C PHE A 111 -10.22 -12.61 4.77
N ASP A 112 -10.89 -13.27 5.71
CA ASP A 112 -10.46 -13.35 7.11
C ASP A 112 -9.03 -13.92 7.26
N TRP A 113 -8.62 -14.86 6.40
CA TRP A 113 -7.26 -15.41 6.44
C TRP A 113 -6.18 -14.36 6.14
N LYS A 114 -6.48 -13.34 5.32
CA LYS A 114 -5.55 -12.23 5.07
C LYS A 114 -5.52 -11.28 6.26
N LEU A 115 -6.66 -11.06 6.92
CA LEU A 115 -6.74 -10.27 8.15
C LEU A 115 -5.89 -10.90 9.27
N GLU A 116 -5.88 -12.23 9.38
CA GLU A 116 -4.99 -12.92 10.31
C GLU A 116 -3.49 -12.72 9.99
N VAL A 117 -3.14 -12.54 8.72
CA VAL A 117 -1.78 -12.13 8.34
C VAL A 117 -1.54 -10.64 8.66
N ALA A 118 -2.52 -9.78 8.43
CA ALA A 118 -2.43 -8.35 8.74
C ALA A 118 -2.15 -8.10 10.24
N LYS A 119 -2.80 -8.86 11.14
CA LYS A 119 -2.47 -8.86 12.58
C LYS A 119 -1.01 -9.19 12.83
N LYS A 120 -0.48 -10.23 12.17
CA LYS A 120 0.95 -10.61 12.28
C LYS A 120 1.90 -9.56 11.69
N CYS A 121 1.43 -8.79 10.71
CA CYS A 121 2.17 -7.65 10.14
C CYS A 121 2.12 -6.40 11.03
N GLY A 122 1.26 -6.36 12.05
CA GLY A 122 1.21 -5.29 13.05
C GLY A 122 -0.07 -4.47 13.09
N ALA A 123 -1.14 -4.88 12.39
CA ALA A 123 -2.45 -4.25 12.56
C ALA A 123 -2.96 -4.47 14.00
N ASP A 124 -3.41 -3.40 14.65
CA ASP A 124 -4.02 -3.46 15.99
C ASP A 124 -5.47 -3.95 15.90
N VAL A 125 -6.18 -3.53 14.84
CA VAL A 125 -7.57 -3.92 14.55
C VAL A 125 -7.66 -4.44 13.12
N VAL A 126 -8.51 -5.44 12.92
CA VAL A 126 -8.87 -5.91 11.58
C VAL A 126 -10.38 -5.96 11.45
N LEU A 127 -10.90 -5.52 10.31
CA LEU A 127 -12.33 -5.52 10.05
C LEU A 127 -12.61 -6.11 8.67
N ASN A 128 -13.66 -6.91 8.58
CA ASN A 128 -14.13 -7.46 7.32
C ASN A 128 -15.42 -6.74 6.88
N PRO A 129 -15.40 -6.01 5.75
CA PRO A 129 -16.58 -5.32 5.23
C PRO A 129 -17.77 -6.24 4.87
N SER A 130 -17.57 -7.56 4.75
CA SER A 130 -18.70 -8.49 4.56
C SER A 130 -19.44 -8.83 5.85
N HIS A 131 -18.83 -8.54 7.01
CA HIS A 131 -19.34 -8.94 8.32
C HIS A 131 -19.85 -7.77 9.15
N CYS A 132 -19.43 -6.54 8.85
CA CYS A 132 -19.76 -5.33 9.62
C CYS A 132 -19.73 -4.06 8.75
N ASP A 133 -20.34 -2.99 9.26
CA ASP A 133 -20.16 -1.66 8.71
C ASP A 133 -18.84 -1.07 9.20
N VAL A 134 -17.81 -1.17 8.36
CA VAL A 134 -16.47 -0.69 8.69
C VAL A 134 -16.38 0.82 8.90
N VAL A 135 -17.32 1.61 8.34
CA VAL A 135 -17.35 3.06 8.57
C VAL A 135 -17.80 3.34 9.99
N GLU A 136 -18.90 2.71 10.41
CA GLU A 136 -19.41 2.84 11.79
C GLU A 136 -18.40 2.32 12.82
N GLU A 137 -17.75 1.18 12.56
CA GLU A 137 -16.73 0.62 13.45
C GLU A 137 -15.54 1.57 13.63
N VAL A 138 -15.02 2.15 12.53
CA VAL A 138 -13.91 3.12 12.61
C VAL A 138 -14.34 4.38 13.37
N HIS A 139 -15.55 4.90 13.14
CA HIS A 139 -16.07 6.02 13.94
C HIS A 139 -16.20 5.64 15.42
N SER A 140 -16.73 4.47 15.74
CA SER A 140 -16.87 3.98 17.12
C SER A 140 -15.52 3.92 17.85
N LEU A 141 -14.50 3.35 17.20
CA LEU A 141 -13.13 3.26 17.71
C LEU A 141 -12.46 4.63 17.92
N THR A 142 -12.93 5.65 17.21
CA THR A 142 -12.35 7.01 17.21
C THR A 142 -13.26 8.06 17.87
N GLY A 143 -14.29 7.63 18.60
CA GLY A 143 -15.21 8.55 19.29
C GLY A 143 -15.99 9.46 18.33
N GLY A 144 -16.26 8.99 17.12
CA GLY A 144 -16.93 9.71 16.04
C GLY A 144 -16.00 10.51 15.13
N TYR A 145 -14.70 10.60 15.43
CA TYR A 145 -13.78 11.46 14.68
C TYR A 145 -13.47 10.96 13.26
N GLY A 146 -13.36 9.64 13.08
CA GLY A 146 -12.87 9.03 11.85
C GLY A 146 -11.36 8.77 11.87
N CYS A 147 -10.81 8.26 10.77
CA CYS A 147 -9.38 8.03 10.62
C CYS A 147 -8.65 9.26 10.05
N ASP A 148 -7.40 9.45 10.45
CA ASP A 148 -6.55 10.53 9.95
C ASP A 148 -6.00 10.22 8.56
N ILE A 149 -5.71 8.94 8.32
CA ILE A 149 -5.10 8.47 7.08
C ILE A 149 -5.83 7.22 6.60
N TYR A 150 -6.25 7.24 5.34
CA TYR A 150 -6.83 6.08 4.66
C TYR A 150 -5.97 5.72 3.44
N ILE A 151 -5.45 4.50 3.40
CA ILE A 151 -4.66 3.97 2.28
C ILE A 151 -5.54 2.97 1.51
N GLU A 152 -5.91 3.32 0.28
CA GLU A 152 -6.70 2.49 -0.64
C GLU A 152 -5.75 1.59 -1.44
N ALA A 153 -5.81 0.28 -1.21
CA ALA A 153 -5.01 -0.72 -1.90
C ALA A 153 -5.85 -1.91 -2.42
N THR A 154 -7.17 -1.76 -2.49
CA THR A 154 -8.10 -2.76 -3.04
C THR A 154 -8.30 -2.60 -4.55
N GLY A 155 -8.26 -1.37 -5.07
CA GLY A 155 -8.70 -1.07 -6.44
C GLY A 155 -10.20 -1.29 -6.65
N HIS A 156 -11.01 -1.27 -5.59
CA HIS A 156 -12.44 -1.50 -5.64
C HIS A 156 -13.22 -0.19 -5.37
N PRO A 157 -14.15 0.24 -6.25
CA PRO A 157 -14.87 1.51 -6.14
C PRO A 157 -15.53 1.77 -4.78
N GLN A 158 -16.12 0.73 -4.19
CA GLN A 158 -16.78 0.83 -2.89
C GLN A 158 -15.81 1.18 -1.77
N SER A 159 -14.55 0.74 -1.87
CA SER A 159 -13.51 1.05 -0.88
C SER A 159 -13.21 2.55 -0.84
N VAL A 160 -13.19 3.22 -2.01
CA VAL A 160 -13.01 4.68 -2.09
C VAL A 160 -14.12 5.40 -1.34
N LYS A 161 -15.38 5.02 -1.59
CA LYS A 161 -16.53 5.62 -0.89
C LYS A 161 -16.46 5.40 0.62
N GLN A 162 -16.13 4.19 1.06
CA GLN A 162 -15.96 3.86 2.48
C GLN A 162 -14.85 4.71 3.10
N GLY A 163 -13.70 4.81 2.44
CA GLY A 163 -12.58 5.61 2.87
C GLY A 163 -12.95 7.08 3.05
N LEU A 164 -13.61 7.69 2.07
CA LEU A 164 -14.06 9.09 2.18
C LEU A 164 -15.08 9.32 3.30
N LEU A 165 -15.92 8.34 3.61
CA LEU A 165 -16.92 8.46 4.69
C LEU A 165 -16.30 8.33 6.08
N MET A 166 -15.26 7.51 6.25
CA MET A 166 -14.59 7.32 7.54
C MET A 166 -13.40 8.25 7.77
N LEU A 167 -12.95 8.99 6.74
CA LEU A 167 -11.85 9.94 6.85
C LEU A 167 -12.28 11.16 7.66
N CYS A 168 -11.46 11.57 8.61
CA CYS A 168 -11.71 12.78 9.39
C CYS A 168 -11.57 14.03 8.50
N LYS A 169 -12.10 15.18 8.98
CA LYS A 169 -11.92 16.45 8.29
C LYS A 169 -10.43 16.79 8.21
N MET A 170 -9.98 17.16 7.01
CA MET A 170 -8.56 17.42 6.68
C MET A 170 -7.65 16.20 6.81
N GLY A 171 -8.21 14.97 6.86
CA GLY A 171 -7.44 13.74 6.76
C GLY A 171 -6.84 13.51 5.38
N THR A 172 -5.99 12.50 5.25
CA THR A 172 -5.27 12.16 4.02
C THR A 172 -5.75 10.83 3.46
N MET A 173 -6.22 10.84 2.21
CA MET A 173 -6.45 9.62 1.43
C MET A 173 -5.27 9.38 0.48
N VAL A 174 -4.62 8.22 0.62
CA VAL A 174 -3.59 7.74 -0.31
C VAL A 174 -4.22 6.67 -1.21
N GLU A 175 -4.33 6.96 -2.49
CA GLU A 175 -4.83 6.02 -3.49
C GLU A 175 -3.64 5.25 -4.11
N TYR A 176 -3.68 3.92 -4.05
CA TYR A 176 -2.66 3.03 -4.61
C TYR A 176 -3.25 1.84 -5.39
N GLY A 177 -4.58 1.73 -5.42
CA GLY A 177 -5.29 0.65 -6.09
C GLY A 177 -5.23 0.77 -7.61
N VAL A 178 -5.46 -0.34 -8.31
CA VAL A 178 -5.67 -0.30 -9.76
C VAL A 178 -7.09 -0.75 -10.04
N PHE A 179 -7.91 0.19 -10.49
CA PHE A 179 -9.33 0.00 -10.66
C PHE A 179 -9.67 -0.62 -12.02
N GLY A 180 -10.49 -1.68 -12.01
CA GLY A 180 -11.04 -2.28 -13.23
C GLY A 180 -12.26 -1.54 -13.79
N GLN A 181 -12.83 -0.61 -13.03
CA GLN A 181 -14.02 0.16 -13.37
C GLN A 181 -13.98 1.52 -12.66
N GLU A 182 -14.80 2.47 -13.09
CA GLU A 182 -14.86 3.81 -12.49
C GLU A 182 -15.30 3.76 -11.01
N ALA A 183 -14.68 4.63 -10.20
CA ALA A 183 -15.06 4.88 -8.82
C ALA A 183 -15.83 6.21 -8.72
N THR A 184 -17.15 6.13 -8.60
CA THR A 184 -18.03 7.30 -8.45
C THR A 184 -18.29 7.61 -6.99
N VAL A 185 -18.06 8.86 -6.61
CA VAL A 185 -18.24 9.35 -5.22
C VAL A 185 -19.00 10.68 -5.22
N ASP A 186 -19.70 10.95 -4.12
CA ASP A 186 -20.25 12.28 -3.85
C ASP A 186 -19.16 13.15 -3.21
N TRP A 187 -18.64 14.11 -3.97
CA TRP A 187 -17.59 15.02 -3.51
C TRP A 187 -18.06 16.00 -2.41
N THR A 188 -19.37 16.10 -2.19
CA THR A 188 -19.93 16.89 -1.08
C THR A 188 -19.51 16.32 0.28
N ILE A 189 -19.19 15.01 0.36
CA ILE A 189 -18.75 14.32 1.59
C ILE A 189 -17.54 15.01 2.23
N ILE A 190 -16.60 15.49 1.41
CA ILE A 190 -15.36 16.14 1.88
C ILE A 190 -15.34 17.65 1.67
N SER A 191 -16.43 18.21 1.11
CA SER A 191 -16.52 19.65 0.89
C SER A 191 -16.74 20.38 2.21
N ASP A 192 -16.27 21.62 2.30
CA ASP A 192 -16.70 22.57 3.35
C ASP A 192 -18.12 23.07 3.08
N ALA A 193 -19.02 22.13 2.82
CA ALA A 193 -20.43 22.43 2.76
C ALA A 193 -20.80 23.00 4.14
N LYS A 194 -21.13 24.29 4.16
CA LYS A 194 -21.88 24.89 5.26
C LYS A 194 -23.25 24.22 5.25
N GLY A 195 -23.34 23.07 5.90
CA GLY A 195 -24.53 22.24 5.93
C GLY A 195 -24.62 21.50 7.24
N MET A 196 -25.79 21.35 7.84
CA MET A 196 -27.16 21.73 7.45
C MET A 196 -27.98 21.84 8.73
#